data_AF-A0A7Y4RAF3-F1
#
_entry.id   AF-A0A7Y4RAF3-F1
#
_cell.length_a   1.000
_cell.length_b   1.000
_cell.length_c   1.000
_cell.angle_alpha   90.00
_cell.angle_beta   90.00
_cell.angle_gamma   90.00
#
_symmetry.space_group_name_H-M   'P 1'
#
loop_
_entity.id
_entity.type
_entity.pdbx_description
1 polymer ?
#
loop_
_entity_poly.entity_id
_entity_poly.type
_entity_poly.pdbx_seq_one_letter_code
_entity_poly.pdbx_strand_id
1 'polypeptide(L)'
;MCGSVRFTYKARDEMRLEGIKASDVYEAIVNAQRIFKVLNSRSRLRGGLREKLYVIKSFSFEGTLIYTKGKIVTEGNREYYYIFISAKINTIDS
;
A
#
# COMPACT_ATOMS: atom_id res chain seq x y z
N MET A 1 2.58 8.37 -15.17
CA MET A 1 2.85 6.93 -14.99
C MET A 1 1.53 6.17 -15.10
N CYS A 2 1.41 5.21 -16.01
CA CYS A 2 0.23 4.36 -16.11
C CYS A 2 0.51 3.03 -15.38
N GLY A 3 0.39 3.05 -14.05
CA GLY A 3 0.45 1.84 -13.22
C GLY A 3 -0.96 1.39 -12.85
N SER A 4 -1.26 0.09 -12.96
CA SER A 4 -2.57 -0.43 -12.53
C SER A 4 -2.54 -0.70 -11.03
N VAL A 5 -3.29 0.07 -10.25
CA VAL A 5 -3.35 -0.07 -8.78
C VAL A 5 -4.72 -0.57 -8.36
N ARG A 6 -4.77 -1.52 -7.42
CA ARG A 6 -6.02 -2.08 -6.89
C ARG A 6 -6.00 -2.12 -5.37
N PHE A 7 -7.07 -1.67 -4.74
CA PHE A 7 -7.29 -1.86 -3.31
C PHE A 7 -8.02 -3.18 -3.05
N THR A 8 -7.59 -3.92 -2.04
CA THR A 8 -8.40 -5.03 -1.50
C THR A 8 -9.64 -4.50 -0.79
N TYR A 9 -10.63 -5.37 -0.57
CA TYR A 9 -11.81 -5.02 0.23
C TYR A 9 -11.43 -4.52 1.62
N LYS A 10 -10.54 -5.24 2.31
CA LYS A 10 -10.03 -4.83 3.63
C LYS A 10 -9.40 -3.43 3.60
N ALA A 11 -8.58 -3.13 2.60
CA ALA A 11 -7.99 -1.79 2.47
C ALA A 11 -9.07 -0.71 2.34
N ARG A 12 -10.10 -0.97 1.53
CA ARG A 12 -11.22 -0.02 1.36
C ARG A 12 -12.00 0.21 2.67
N ASP A 13 -12.18 -0.84 3.47
CA ASP A 13 -12.85 -0.72 4.77
C ASP A 13 -12.02 0.09 5.76
N GLU A 14 -10.71 -0.18 5.85
CA GLU A 14 -9.79 0.60 6.70
C GLU A 14 -9.74 2.07 6.27
N MET A 15 -9.65 2.34 4.95
CA MET A 15 -9.71 3.69 4.40
C MET A 15 -11.00 4.41 4.81
N ARG A 16 -12.15 3.73 4.72
CA ARG A 16 -13.45 4.29 5.10
C ARG A 16 -13.51 4.59 6.59
N LEU A 17 -13.00 3.70 7.44
CA LEU A 17 -12.99 3.87 8.89
C LEU A 17 -12.07 5.00 9.36
N GLU A 18 -10.93 5.18 8.68
CA GLU A 18 -9.92 6.19 9.04
C GLU A 18 -10.07 7.51 8.27
N GLY A 19 -11.07 7.62 7.39
CA GLY A 19 -11.32 8.81 6.58
C GLY A 19 -10.24 9.09 5.54
N ILE A 20 -9.51 8.06 5.10
CA ILE A 20 -8.43 8.16 4.12
C ILE A 20 -9.02 8.04 2.72
N LYS A 21 -8.72 9.00 1.84
CA LYS A 21 -9.14 8.94 0.44
C LYS A 21 -8.15 8.13 -0.38
N ALA A 22 -8.63 7.58 -1.49
CA ALA A 22 -7.77 6.88 -2.45
C ALA A 22 -6.66 7.81 -3.00
N SER A 23 -6.97 9.09 -3.23
CA SER A 23 -6.00 10.12 -3.64
C SER A 23 -4.83 10.20 -2.68
N ASP A 24 -5.10 10.27 -1.38
CA ASP A 24 -4.07 10.44 -0.35
C ASP A 24 -3.11 9.25 -0.35
N VAL A 25 -3.64 8.05 -0.54
CA VAL A 25 -2.84 6.83 -0.65
C VAL A 25 -1.98 6.85 -1.92
N TYR A 26 -2.54 7.25 -3.05
CA TYR A 26 -1.78 7.36 -4.30
C TYR A 26 -0.68 8.42 -4.20
N GLU A 27 -0.99 9.58 -3.65
CA GLU A 27 -0.03 10.65 -3.38
C GLU A 27 1.10 10.17 -2.48
N ALA A 28 0.77 9.50 -1.38
CA ALA A 28 1.79 8.95 -0.48
C ALA A 28 2.69 7.95 -1.20
N ILE A 29 2.15 7.07 -2.05
CA ILE A 29 2.93 6.11 -2.83
C ILE A 29 3.84 6.82 -3.85
N VAL A 30 3.31 7.80 -4.58
CA VAL A 30 4.05 8.55 -5.62
C VAL A 30 5.13 9.43 -4.99
N ASN A 31 4.84 10.08 -3.86
CA ASN A 31 5.76 10.95 -3.14
C ASN A 31 6.82 10.18 -2.34
N ALA A 32 6.66 8.86 -2.17
CA ALA A 32 7.59 8.06 -1.38
C ALA A 32 8.99 8.07 -2.00
N GLN A 33 9.95 8.68 -1.31
CA GLN A 33 11.36 8.70 -1.74
C GLN A 33 12.01 7.31 -1.74
N ARG A 34 11.50 6.39 -0.90
CA ARG A 34 12.00 5.03 -0.80
C ARG A 34 10.91 4.08 -0.30
N ILE A 35 11.08 2.81 -0.62
CA ILE A 35 10.35 1.74 0.07
C ILE A 35 10.85 1.69 1.52
N PHE A 36 9.93 1.80 2.48
CA PHE A 36 10.28 1.78 3.90
C PHE A 36 10.79 0.40 4.33
N LYS A 37 10.11 -0.67 3.90
CA LYS A 37 10.51 -2.04 4.20
C LYS A 37 10.02 -3.00 3.12
N VAL A 38 10.83 -4.00 2.79
CA VAL A 38 10.40 -5.15 1.97
C VAL A 38 10.27 -6.35 2.89
N LEU A 39 9.08 -6.95 2.93
CA LEU A 39 8.80 -8.15 3.70
C LEU A 39 8.62 -9.33 2.75
N ASN A 40 9.13 -10.50 3.13
CA ASN A 40 8.76 -11.73 2.45
C ASN A 40 7.41 -12.20 3.02
N SER A 41 6.37 -12.28 2.18
CA SER A 41 5.10 -12.90 2.54
C SER A 41 5.34 -14.37 2.85
N ARG A 42 4.96 -14.80 4.06
CA ARG A 42 5.07 -16.20 4.52
C ARG A 42 3.75 -16.96 4.45
N SER A 43 2.79 -16.46 3.66
CA SER A 43 1.47 -17.08 3.51
C SER A 43 1.63 -18.55 3.07
N ARG A 44 1.33 -19.49 3.99
CA ARG A 44 1.40 -20.95 3.79
C ARG A 44 0.48 -21.47 2.67
N LEU A 45 -0.51 -20.70 2.26
CA LEU A 45 -1.59 -21.11 1.33
C LEU A 45 -1.28 -20.91 -0.16
N ARG A 46 -0.11 -20.38 -0.53
CA ARG A 46 0.24 -20.13 -1.94
C ARG A 46 1.61 -20.73 -2.25
N GLY A 47 1.61 -22.01 -2.60
CA GLY A 47 2.80 -22.70 -3.09
C GLY A 47 3.24 -22.09 -4.42
N GLY A 48 4.47 -21.57 -4.49
CA GLY A 48 5.08 -21.25 -5.77
C GLY A 48 6.20 -20.21 -5.72
N LEU A 49 5.95 -19.02 -5.17
CA LEU A 49 6.91 -17.91 -5.26
C LEU A 49 6.91 -17.08 -3.96
N ARG A 50 8.10 -16.69 -3.49
CA ARG A 50 8.24 -15.75 -2.36
C ARG A 50 7.64 -14.39 -2.76
N GLU A 51 6.36 -14.18 -2.46
CA GLU A 51 5.70 -12.90 -2.70
C GLU A 51 6.34 -11.82 -1.81
N LYS A 52 6.79 -10.71 -2.41
CA LYS A 52 7.31 -9.55 -1.66
C LYS A 52 6.15 -8.62 -1.33
N LEU A 53 6.08 -8.20 -0.07
CA LEU A 53 5.24 -7.09 0.39
C LEU A 53 6.10 -5.85 0.52
N TYR A 54 5.69 -4.80 -0.15
CA TYR A 54 6.31 -3.49 -0.12
C TYR A 54 5.55 -2.65 0.89
N VAL A 55 6.27 -2.26 1.93
CA VAL A 55 5.79 -1.32 2.93
C VAL A 55 6.24 0.07 2.50
N ILE A 56 5.30 0.98 2.32
CA ILE A 56 5.58 2.38 2.00
C ILE A 56 5.03 3.24 3.13
N LYS A 57 5.84 4.21 3.57
CA LYS A 57 5.48 5.18 4.60
C LYS A 57 5.85 6.55 4.06
N SER A 58 4.86 7.39 3.82
CA SER A 58 5.05 8.71 3.21
C SER A 58 3.87 9.62 3.53
N PHE A 59 4.04 10.92 3.28
CA PHE A 59 2.99 11.90 3.49
C PHE A 59 2.13 12.08 2.22
N SER A 60 0.82 12.26 2.42
CA SER A 60 -0.06 12.84 1.40
C SER A 60 0.23 14.33 1.22
N PHE A 61 -0.38 14.95 0.21
CA PHE A 61 -0.22 16.39 -0.03
C PHE A 61 -0.69 17.24 1.16
N GLU A 62 -1.76 16.82 1.84
CA GLU A 62 -2.28 17.48 3.05
C GLU A 62 -1.42 17.22 4.30
N GLY A 63 -0.26 16.58 4.17
CA GLY A 63 0.64 16.30 5.29
C GLY A 63 0.18 15.14 6.18
N THR A 64 -0.76 14.31 5.73
CA THR A 64 -1.16 13.11 6.47
C THR A 64 -0.15 12.00 6.25
N LEU A 65 0.41 11.46 7.33
CA LEU A 65 1.34 10.33 7.26
C LEU A 65 0.57 9.02 6.99
N ILE A 66 0.78 8.45 5.81
CA ILE A 66 0.11 7.23 5.36
C ILE A 66 1.11 6.08 5.31
N TYR A 67 0.69 4.96 5.90
CA TYR A 67 1.39 3.69 5.86
C TYR A 67 0.61 2.71 4.99
N THR A 68 1.24 2.17 3.95
CA THR A 68 0.64 1.18 3.07
C THR A 68 1.44 -0.11 3.02
N LYS A 69 0.72 -1.21 2.79
CA LYS A 69 1.31 -2.49 2.41
C LYS A 69 0.73 -2.94 1.10
N GLY A 70 1.58 -3.26 0.13
CA GLY A 70 1.12 -3.78 -1.15
C GLY A 70 2.05 -4.82 -1.75
N LYS A 71 1.58 -5.51 -2.79
CA LYS A 71 2.39 -6.43 -3.60
C LYS A 71 2.17 -6.18 -5.07
N ILE A 72 3.16 -6.58 -5.85
CA ILE A 72 3.06 -6.62 -7.29
C ILE A 72 2.55 -8.01 -7.70
N VAL A 73 1.53 -8.05 -8.56
CA VAL A 73 0.98 -9.27 -9.15
C VAL A 73 0.85 -9.08 -10.65
N THR A 74 1.33 -10.05 -11.41
CA THR A 74 1.10 -10.11 -12.86
C THR A 74 -0.15 -10.93 -13.13
N GLU A 75 -1.15 -10.33 -13.79
CA GLU A 75 -2.36 -11.01 -14.26
C GLU A 75 -2.44 -10.87 -15.79
N GLY A 76 -2.27 -11.99 -16.50
CA GLY A 76 -2.10 -11.97 -17.96
C GLY A 76 -0.83 -11.19 -18.35
N ASN A 77 -0.98 -10.19 -19.22
CA ASN A 77 0.12 -9.31 -19.67
C ASN A 77 0.14 -7.95 -18.95
N ARG A 78 -0.51 -7.82 -17.79
CA ARG A 78 -0.56 -6.57 -17.01
C ARG A 78 -0.06 -6.78 -15.60
N GLU A 79 0.73 -5.84 -15.13
CA GLU A 79 1.22 -5.79 -13.76
C GLU A 79 0.31 -4.90 -12.90
N TYR A 80 -0.11 -5.41 -11.75
CA TYR A 80 -0.96 -4.73 -10.79
C TYR A 80 -0.25 -4.58 -9.46
N TYR A 81 -0.26 -3.37 -8.90
CA TYR A 81 0.09 -3.14 -7.50
C TYR A 81 -1.17 -3.25 -6.64
N TYR A 82 -1.27 -4.32 -5.86
CA TYR A 82 -2.35 -4.57 -4.94
C TYR A 82 -2.04 -3.97 -3.58
N ILE A 83 -2.85 -3.02 -3.12
CA ILE A 83 -2.80 -2.40 -1.80
C ILE A 83 -3.71 -3.19 -0.86
N PHE A 84 -3.13 -3.70 0.23
CA PHE A 84 -3.82 -4.57 1.18
C PHE A 84 -4.38 -3.86 2.40
N ILE A 85 -3.63 -2.88 2.89
CA ILE A 85 -3.82 -2.18 4.17
C ILE A 85 -3.29 -0.78 3.96
N SER A 86 -4.04 0.20 4.41
CA SER A 86 -3.64 1.60 4.46
C SER A 86 -4.11 2.18 5.79
N ALA A 87 -3.19 2.77 6.53
CA ALA A 87 -3.49 3.40 7.80
C ALA A 87 -2.90 4.80 7.88
N LYS A 88 -3.62 5.69 8.53
CA LYS A 88 -3.18 7.00 8.97
C LYS A 88 -2.43 6.80 10.28
N ILE A 89 -1.14 7.08 10.25
CA ILE A 89 -0.37 7.14 11.49
C ILE A 89 -0.56 8.56 12.02
N ASN A 90 -1.40 8.71 13.05
CA ASN A 90 -1.37 9.93 13.84
C ASN A 90 -0.01 9.97 14.53
N THR A 91 0.83 10.92 14.16
CA THR A 91 2.07 11.20 14.88
C THR A 91 1.67 11.79 16.24
N ILE A 92 1.38 10.92 17.20
CA ILE A 92 1.61 11.24 18.61
C ILE A 92 2.98 10.66 18.88
N ASP A 93 3.97 11.53 18.99
CA ASP A 93 5.09 11.43 19.94
C ASP A 93 5.99 12.66 19.69
N SER A 94 6.04 13.47 20.75
CA SER A 94 6.81 14.69 20.95
C SER A 94 8.32 14.50 20.82
#